data_AF-A0A1Q6E805-F1
#
_entry.id   AF-A0A1Q6E805-F1
#
_cell.length_a   1.000
_cell.length_b   1.000
_cell.length_c   1.000
_cell.angle_alpha   90.00
_cell.angle_beta   90.00
_cell.angle_gamma   90.00
#
_symmetry.space_group_name_H-M   'P 1'
#
loop_
_entity.id
_entity.type
_entity.pdbx_description
1 polymer ?
#
loop_
_entity_poly.entity_id
_entity_poly.type
_entity_poly.pdbx_seq_one_letter_code
_entity_poly.pdbx_strand_id
1 'polypeptide(L)'
;MKKLLILTALCCCPLLSYGQTDGFMKLYEKYSGREGYTTVEMAGEMFRAINDADGTDSGAPGLNNVNRMIIIVAETGNKAFAEEVKAVLQSGEYATVSAVHDGSQSVEFFIRQEEGHTTEVVMNVYDGTEHIVMLLDGYDLNISQISRITGPDISIP
;
A
#
# COMPACT_ATOMS: atom_id res chain seq x y z
N MET A 1 8.44 -46.82 15.10
CA MET A 1 7.27 -46.17 14.45
C MET A 1 7.12 -44.70 14.83
N LYS A 2 7.06 -44.34 16.13
CA LYS A 2 6.96 -42.92 16.56
C LYS A 2 8.09 -42.02 16.05
N LYS A 3 9.33 -42.54 16.02
CA LYS A 3 10.52 -41.82 15.50
C LYS A 3 10.47 -41.58 13.98
N LEU A 4 9.79 -42.44 13.22
CA LEU A 4 9.66 -42.31 11.76
C LEU A 4 8.63 -41.22 11.41
N LEU A 5 7.52 -41.18 12.14
CA LEU A 5 6.48 -40.14 12.01
C LEU A 5 7.02 -38.73 12.29
N ILE A 6 7.85 -38.59 13.33
CA ILE A 6 8.50 -37.30 13.67
C ILE A 6 9.47 -36.87 12.56
N LEU A 7 10.21 -37.81 11.96
CA LEU A 7 11.17 -37.51 10.89
C LEU A 7 10.47 -37.09 9.59
N THR A 8 9.35 -37.73 9.25
CA THR A 8 8.53 -37.34 8.09
C THR A 8 7.87 -35.97 8.28
N ALA A 9 7.36 -35.68 9.49
CA ALA A 9 6.79 -34.36 9.79
C ALA A 9 7.83 -33.23 9.67
N LEU A 10 9.06 -33.46 10.15
CA LEU A 10 10.15 -32.49 10.09
C LEU A 10 10.62 -32.21 8.65
N CYS A 11 10.55 -33.22 7.77
CA CYS A 11 10.92 -33.09 6.35
C CYS A 11 9.88 -32.28 5.54
N CYS A 12 8.63 -32.19 6.00
CA CYS A 12 7.57 -31.43 5.34
C CYS A 12 7.44 -29.97 5.85
N CYS A 13 8.05 -29.63 6.99
CA CYS A 13 8.06 -28.26 7.53
C CYS A 13 8.56 -27.16 6.57
N PRO A 14 9.62 -27.34 5.77
CA PRO A 14 10.10 -26.27 4.89
C PRO A 14 9.15 -25.95 3.73
N LEU A 15 8.17 -26.82 3.42
CA LEU A 15 7.18 -26.55 2.36
C LEU A 15 6.12 -25.51 2.78
N LEU A 16 6.03 -25.19 4.07
CA LEU A 16 5.14 -24.16 4.62
C LEU A 16 5.84 -22.79 4.72
N SER A 17 7.12 -22.70 4.34
CA SER A 17 7.94 -21.49 4.41
C SER A 17 7.99 -20.71 3.09
N TYR A 18 6.92 -20.76 2.29
CA TYR A 18 6.71 -19.70 1.30
C TYR A 18 6.36 -18.44 2.09
N GLY A 19 7.23 -17.42 2.01
CA GLY A 19 7.11 -16.17 2.74
C GLY A 19 5.68 -15.65 2.69
N GLN A 20 5.13 -15.35 3.86
CA GLN A 20 3.82 -14.73 4.00
C GLN A 20 3.93 -13.28 3.53
N THR A 21 3.98 -13.09 2.21
CA THR A 21 3.76 -11.78 1.63
C THR A 21 2.27 -11.48 1.79
N ASP A 22 1.94 -10.82 2.89
CA ASP A 22 0.59 -10.40 3.23
C ASP A 22 0.38 -8.90 2.92
N GLY A 23 -0.87 -8.45 3.06
CA GLY A 23 -1.25 -7.06 2.80
C GLY A 23 -0.90 -6.57 1.38
N PHE A 24 -0.55 -5.29 1.28
CA PHE A 24 -0.27 -4.62 0.02
C PHE A 24 0.92 -5.21 -0.75
N MET A 25 1.96 -5.70 -0.05
CA MET A 25 3.17 -6.22 -0.71
C MET A 25 2.87 -7.40 -1.63
N LYS A 26 1.81 -8.16 -1.34
CA LYS A 26 1.31 -9.23 -2.22
C LYS A 26 0.90 -8.73 -3.60
N LEU A 27 0.28 -7.55 -3.67
CA LEU A 27 -0.08 -6.91 -4.92
C LEU A 27 1.19 -6.47 -5.65
N TYR A 28 2.10 -5.81 -4.93
CA TYR A 28 3.35 -5.33 -5.51
C TYR A 28 4.16 -6.47 -6.15
N GLU A 29 4.42 -7.55 -5.42
CA GLU A 29 5.18 -8.69 -5.94
C GLU A 29 4.53 -9.34 -7.17
N LYS A 30 3.19 -9.33 -7.24
CA LYS A 30 2.44 -9.96 -8.33
C LYS A 30 2.39 -9.10 -9.61
N TYR A 31 2.39 -7.78 -9.47
CA TYR A 31 2.18 -6.85 -10.58
C TYR A 31 3.43 -6.06 -10.97
N SER A 32 4.47 -6.03 -10.14
CA SER A 32 5.73 -5.38 -10.48
C SER A 32 6.40 -6.00 -11.69
N GLY A 33 6.78 -5.16 -12.67
CA GLY A 33 7.42 -5.57 -13.92
C GLY A 33 6.52 -6.37 -14.88
N ARG A 34 5.21 -6.44 -14.63
CA ARG A 34 4.26 -7.14 -15.49
C ARG A 34 3.70 -6.23 -16.57
N GLU A 35 3.55 -6.76 -17.78
CA GLU A 35 2.90 -6.05 -18.89
C GLU A 35 1.48 -5.59 -18.54
N GLY A 36 1.13 -4.35 -18.91
CA GLY A 36 -0.15 -3.71 -18.59
C GLY A 36 -0.21 -3.08 -17.19
N TYR A 37 0.90 -3.10 -16.46
CA TYR A 37 1.04 -2.46 -15.15
C TYR A 37 2.28 -1.58 -15.12
N THR A 38 2.12 -0.35 -14.64
CA THR A 38 3.23 0.53 -14.29
C THR A 38 3.41 0.49 -12.77
N THR A 39 4.59 0.11 -12.32
CA THR A 39 4.96 0.14 -10.91
C THR A 39 6.07 1.14 -10.65
N VAL A 40 5.90 1.95 -9.61
CA VAL A 40 6.91 2.90 -9.14
C VAL A 40 7.16 2.60 -7.67
N GLU A 41 8.42 2.35 -7.32
CA GLU A 41 8.87 2.23 -5.94
C GLU A 41 9.82 3.39 -5.63
N MET A 42 9.56 4.10 -4.54
CA MET A 42 10.38 5.19 -4.04
C MET A 42 10.78 4.90 -2.61
N ALA A 43 12.09 4.90 -2.37
CA ALA A 43 12.65 4.71 -1.03
C ALA A 43 12.57 6.01 -0.19
N GLY A 44 12.54 5.87 1.13
CA GLY A 44 12.48 6.97 2.10
C GLY A 44 13.59 8.02 1.92
N GLU A 45 14.77 7.61 1.45
CA GLU A 45 15.89 8.50 1.15
C GLU A 45 15.53 9.55 0.09
N MET A 46 14.71 9.18 -0.90
CA MET A 46 14.27 10.11 -1.93
C MET A 46 13.36 11.20 -1.34
N PHE A 47 12.46 10.81 -0.41
CA PHE A 47 11.60 11.76 0.29
C PHE A 47 12.40 12.72 1.17
N ARG A 48 13.41 12.21 1.89
CA ARG A 48 14.34 13.03 2.67
C ARG A 48 15.10 14.01 1.79
N ALA A 49 15.63 13.54 0.65
CA ALA A 49 16.36 14.38 -0.30
C ALA A 49 15.49 15.49 -0.91
N ILE A 50 14.22 15.21 -1.22
CA ILE A 50 13.26 16.22 -1.69
C ILE A 50 13.02 17.27 -0.60
N ASN A 51 12.78 16.84 0.63
CA ASN A 51 12.55 17.74 1.76
C ASN A 51 13.77 18.64 2.05
N ASP A 52 14.99 18.10 1.92
CA ASP A 52 16.23 18.86 2.08
C ASP A 52 16.47 19.85 0.94
N ALA A 53 16.08 19.51 -0.29
CA ALA A 53 16.24 20.37 -1.48
C ALA A 53 15.27 21.54 -1.52
N ASP A 54 14.06 21.38 -0.97
CA ASP A 54 13.03 22.42 -1.01
C ASP A 54 13.29 23.60 -0.04
N GLY A 55 14.26 23.49 0.88
CA GLY A 55 14.86 24.62 1.61
C GLY A 55 13.90 25.57 2.36
N THR A 56 12.62 25.21 2.50
CA THR A 56 11.61 26.02 3.14
C THR A 56 11.45 25.57 4.59
N ASP A 57 11.42 26.50 5.54
CA ASP A 57 11.00 26.29 6.94
C ASP A 57 9.53 25.79 7.07
N SER A 58 8.90 25.44 5.95
CA SER A 58 7.58 24.82 5.82
C SER A 58 7.65 23.41 5.23
N GLY A 59 8.86 22.79 5.23
CA GLY A 59 9.13 21.44 4.75
C GLY A 59 8.01 20.51 5.15
N ALA A 60 7.41 19.84 4.17
CA ALA A 60 6.19 19.05 4.28
C ALA A 60 6.26 18.18 5.55
N PRO A 61 5.69 18.63 6.68
CA PRO A 61 5.87 17.94 7.94
C PRO A 61 5.06 16.67 7.78
N GLY A 62 5.73 15.53 7.64
CA GLY A 62 5.05 14.24 7.44
C GLY A 62 5.79 13.22 6.59
N LEU A 63 6.84 13.61 5.86
CA LEU A 63 7.60 12.67 5.01
C LEU A 63 8.81 12.02 5.69
N ASN A 64 9.30 12.58 6.80
CA ASN A 64 10.46 12.03 7.52
C ASN A 64 10.25 10.61 8.03
N ASN A 65 8.99 10.25 8.26
CA ASN A 65 8.57 8.97 8.79
C ASN A 65 8.20 7.96 7.69
N VAL A 66 8.28 8.36 6.41
CA VAL A 66 8.03 7.48 5.27
C VAL A 66 9.31 6.71 4.95
N ASN A 67 9.21 5.39 4.99
CA ASN A 67 10.29 4.47 4.63
C ASN A 67 10.22 4.06 3.18
N ARG A 68 9.02 3.95 2.62
CA ARG A 68 8.80 3.48 1.24
C ARG A 68 7.45 3.97 0.73
N MET A 69 7.41 4.29 -0.57
CA MET A 69 6.17 4.49 -1.31
C MET A 69 6.15 3.55 -2.50
N ILE A 70 5.01 2.90 -2.73
CA ILE A 70 4.79 2.06 -3.91
C ILE A 70 3.52 2.53 -4.60
N ILE A 71 3.59 2.69 -5.92
CA ILE A 71 2.44 3.00 -6.77
C ILE A 71 2.31 1.87 -7.79
N ILE A 72 1.10 1.37 -7.97
CA ILE A 72 0.73 0.41 -9.01
C ILE A 72 -0.39 1.05 -9.81
N VAL A 73 -0.17 1.20 -11.12
CA VAL A 73 -1.16 1.69 -12.07
C VAL A 73 -1.48 0.57 -13.04
N ALA A 74 -2.75 0.18 -13.12
CA ALA A 74 -3.25 -0.71 -14.17
C ALA A 74 -3.76 0.14 -15.34
N GLU A 75 -3.12 0.00 -16.51
CA GLU A 75 -3.37 0.83 -17.71
C GLU A 75 -4.74 0.58 -18.35
N THR A 76 -5.37 -0.55 -18.02
CA THR A 76 -6.76 -0.86 -18.37
C THR A 76 -7.44 -1.39 -17.13
N GLY A 77 -8.67 -0.92 -16.86
CA GLY A 77 -9.52 -1.27 -15.72
C GLY A 77 -9.73 -2.78 -15.59
N ASN A 78 -8.72 -3.45 -15.05
CA ASN A 78 -8.64 -4.89 -14.99
C ASN A 78 -9.46 -5.33 -13.78
N LYS A 79 -10.67 -5.83 -14.05
CA LYS A 79 -11.58 -6.31 -13.01
C LYS A 79 -10.91 -7.31 -12.04
N ALA A 80 -10.02 -8.17 -12.53
CA ALA A 80 -9.30 -9.10 -11.67
C ALA A 80 -8.34 -8.37 -10.72
N PHE A 81 -7.63 -7.34 -11.20
CA PHE A 81 -6.81 -6.48 -10.34
C PHE A 81 -7.69 -5.79 -9.28
N ALA A 82 -8.84 -5.24 -9.69
CA ALA A 82 -9.74 -4.56 -8.77
C ALA A 82 -10.28 -5.48 -7.66
N GLU A 83 -10.67 -6.70 -8.01
CA GLU A 83 -11.13 -7.70 -7.06
C GLU A 83 -10.01 -8.13 -6.09
N GLU A 84 -8.77 -8.25 -6.58
CA GLU A 84 -7.61 -8.60 -5.75
C GLU A 84 -7.22 -7.48 -4.79
N VAL A 85 -7.19 -6.23 -5.26
CA VAL A 85 -6.95 -5.04 -4.43
C VAL A 85 -8.00 -4.99 -3.33
N LYS A 86 -9.27 -5.15 -3.68
CA LYS A 86 -10.37 -5.18 -2.70
C LYS A 86 -10.20 -6.32 -1.69
N ALA A 87 -9.82 -7.52 -2.14
CA ALA A 87 -9.59 -8.66 -1.24
C ALA A 87 -8.47 -8.39 -0.23
N VAL A 88 -7.39 -7.72 -0.66
CA VAL A 88 -6.28 -7.32 0.22
C VAL A 88 -6.73 -6.25 1.23
N LEU A 89 -7.42 -5.21 0.76
CA LEU A 89 -7.87 -4.12 1.64
C LEU A 89 -9.01 -4.53 2.59
N GLN A 90 -9.71 -5.62 2.29
CA GLN A 90 -10.77 -6.18 3.13
C GLN A 90 -10.33 -7.42 3.93
N SER A 91 -9.03 -7.74 3.96
CA SER A 91 -8.49 -8.89 4.70
C SER A 91 -8.63 -8.78 6.22
N GLY A 92 -8.97 -7.59 6.73
CA GLY A 92 -9.06 -7.27 8.16
C GLY A 92 -7.82 -6.58 8.73
N GLU A 93 -6.73 -6.50 7.97
CA GLU A 93 -5.50 -5.78 8.36
C GLU A 93 -5.61 -4.25 8.18
N TYR A 94 -6.53 -3.83 7.31
CA TYR A 94 -6.72 -2.43 6.96
C TYR A 94 -8.07 -1.90 7.48
N ALA A 95 -8.02 -0.71 8.09
CA ALA A 95 -9.19 0.05 8.48
C ALA A 95 -9.46 1.14 7.43
N THR A 96 -10.69 1.24 6.93
CA THR A 96 -11.12 2.33 6.05
C THR A 96 -11.23 3.63 6.86
N VAL A 97 -10.55 4.68 6.38
CA VAL A 97 -10.58 6.01 6.99
C VAL A 97 -11.50 6.95 6.21
N SER A 98 -11.48 6.87 4.88
CA SER A 98 -12.33 7.67 4.01
C SER A 98 -12.67 6.87 2.75
N ALA A 99 -13.88 7.07 2.23
CA ALA A 99 -14.33 6.50 0.98
C ALA A 99 -15.27 7.50 0.30
N VAL A 100 -14.89 7.91 -0.91
CA VAL A 100 -15.70 8.76 -1.78
C VAL A 100 -16.05 7.95 -3.02
N HIS A 101 -17.34 7.90 -3.36
CA HIS A 101 -17.84 7.23 -4.55
C HIS A 101 -18.69 8.21 -5.35
N ASP A 102 -18.34 8.41 -6.61
CA ASP A 102 -19.11 9.23 -7.56
C ASP A 102 -19.28 8.47 -8.89
N GLY A 103 -20.45 7.90 -9.09
CA GLY A 103 -20.76 7.08 -10.28
C GLY A 103 -19.81 5.89 -10.42
N SER A 104 -18.99 5.89 -11.47
CA SER A 104 -17.97 4.86 -11.73
C SER A 104 -16.62 5.17 -11.10
N GLN A 105 -16.48 6.32 -10.43
CA GLN A 105 -15.24 6.76 -9.80
C GLN A 105 -15.27 6.49 -8.30
N SER A 106 -14.13 6.10 -7.74
CA SER A 106 -13.97 5.92 -6.31
C SER A 106 -12.57 6.28 -5.85
N VAL A 107 -12.49 6.95 -4.70
CA VAL A 107 -11.25 7.23 -3.97
C VAL A 107 -11.44 6.74 -2.55
N GLU A 108 -10.63 5.79 -2.13
CA GLU A 108 -10.69 5.20 -0.80
C GLU A 108 -9.33 5.27 -0.13
N PHE A 109 -9.33 5.58 1.17
CA PHE A 109 -8.15 5.64 2.01
C PHE A 109 -8.27 4.61 3.13
N PHE A 110 -7.21 3.84 3.30
CA PHE A 110 -7.10 2.80 4.31
C PHE A 110 -5.83 3.01 5.13
N ILE A 111 -5.85 2.52 6.37
CA ILE A 111 -4.68 2.46 7.22
C ILE A 111 -4.48 1.09 7.82
N ARG A 112 -3.22 0.71 8.02
CA ARG A 112 -2.82 -0.38 8.89
C ARG A 112 -2.20 0.20 10.14
N GLN A 113 -2.58 -0.33 11.29
CA GLN A 113 -2.01 0.06 12.58
C GLN A 113 -1.35 -1.14 13.26
N GLU A 114 -0.16 -0.92 13.78
CA GLU A 114 0.56 -1.88 14.60
C GLU A 114 0.96 -1.20 15.92
N GLU A 115 0.64 -1.83 17.04
CA GLU A 115 0.94 -1.31 18.39
C GLU A 115 0.43 0.13 18.64
N GLY A 116 -0.64 0.55 17.95
CA GLY A 116 -1.23 1.88 18.06
C GLY A 116 -0.60 2.94 17.16
N HIS A 117 0.38 2.58 16.33
CA HIS A 117 0.99 3.45 15.33
C HIS A 117 0.46 3.13 13.93
N THR A 118 0.18 4.14 13.13
CA THR A 118 -0.12 3.97 11.70
C THR A 118 1.17 3.61 10.97
N THR A 119 1.26 2.37 10.48
CA THR A 119 2.43 1.86 9.76
C THR A 119 2.26 1.94 8.25
N GLU A 120 1.02 1.81 7.78
CA GLU A 120 0.72 1.90 6.35
C GLU A 120 -0.47 2.82 6.10
N VAL A 121 -0.40 3.58 5.02
CA VAL A 121 -1.52 4.30 4.42
C VAL A 121 -1.67 3.82 2.98
N VAL A 122 -2.84 3.31 2.63
CA VAL A 122 -3.14 2.84 1.28
C VAL A 122 -4.21 3.73 0.66
N MET A 123 -3.94 4.22 -0.54
CA MET A 123 -4.90 4.94 -1.37
C MET A 123 -5.31 4.05 -2.54
N ASN A 124 -6.61 3.89 -2.73
CA ASN A 124 -7.21 3.12 -3.80
C ASN A 124 -8.06 4.04 -4.67
N VAL A 125 -7.67 4.25 -5.93
CA VAL A 125 -8.36 5.12 -6.88
C VAL A 125 -8.77 4.33 -8.10
N TYR A 126 -10.05 4.40 -8.44
CA TYR A 126 -10.61 3.86 -9.67
C TYR A 126 -11.37 4.96 -10.37
N ASP A 127 -11.07 5.26 -11.63
CA ASP A 127 -11.73 6.33 -12.38
C ASP A 127 -12.73 5.82 -13.45
N GLY A 128 -12.90 4.50 -13.53
CA GLY A 128 -13.69 3.81 -14.54
C GLY A 128 -12.87 3.18 -15.67
N THR A 129 -11.65 3.65 -15.89
CA THR A 129 -10.74 3.20 -16.96
C THR A 129 -9.37 2.77 -16.45
N GLU A 130 -8.84 3.45 -15.44
CA GLU A 130 -7.57 3.20 -14.79
C GLU A 130 -7.81 2.85 -13.33
N HIS A 131 -6.93 2.01 -12.81
CA HIS A 131 -6.94 1.63 -11.40
C HIS A 131 -5.55 1.91 -10.82
N ILE A 132 -5.48 2.89 -9.92
CA ILE A 132 -4.27 3.29 -9.21
C ILE A 132 -4.38 2.83 -7.76
N VAL A 133 -3.35 2.16 -7.26
CA VAL A 133 -3.23 1.84 -5.85
C VAL A 133 -1.86 2.27 -5.37
N MET A 134 -1.82 3.01 -4.26
CA MET A 134 -0.62 3.54 -3.67
C MET A 134 -0.49 3.08 -2.21
N LEU A 135 0.69 2.64 -1.83
CA LEU A 135 1.10 2.39 -0.45
C LEU A 135 2.10 3.45 -0.02
N LEU A 136 1.89 4.00 1.18
CA LEU A 136 2.92 4.65 1.98
C LEU A 136 3.19 3.78 3.20
N ASP A 137 4.44 3.33 3.33
CA ASP A 137 4.94 2.51 4.43
C ASP A 137 5.90 3.33 5.29
N GLY A 138 5.77 3.26 6.60
CA GLY A 138 6.48 4.11 7.53
C GLY A 138 6.16 3.82 8.99
N TYR A 139 6.50 4.77 9.86
CA TYR A 139 6.23 4.68 11.29
C TYR A 139 5.48 5.92 11.78
N ASP A 140 4.33 5.72 12.41
CA ASP A 140 3.50 6.80 12.96
C ASP A 140 3.09 7.82 11.88
N LEU A 141 2.57 7.30 10.77
CA LEU A 141 2.13 8.10 9.63
C LEU A 141 0.86 8.90 9.96
N ASN A 142 0.87 10.20 9.65
CA ASN A 142 -0.27 11.08 9.86
C ASN A 142 -1.00 11.38 8.55
N ILE A 143 -2.25 10.93 8.44
CA ILE A 143 -3.10 11.07 7.26
C ILE A 143 -3.35 12.55 6.88
N SER A 144 -3.46 13.44 7.88
CA SER A 144 -3.67 14.88 7.64
C SER A 144 -2.45 15.58 7.01
N GLN A 145 -1.28 14.97 7.14
CA GLN A 145 -0.05 15.42 6.50
C GLN A 145 0.07 14.88 5.07
N ILE A 146 -0.44 13.67 4.84
CA ILE A 146 -0.42 12.98 3.54
C ILE A 146 -1.44 13.58 2.56
N SER A 147 -2.62 14.01 3.03
CA SER A 147 -3.64 14.64 2.17
C SER A 147 -3.16 15.92 1.47
N ARG A 148 -2.12 16.58 1.99
CA ARG A 148 -1.50 17.76 1.37
C ARG A 148 -0.71 17.43 0.10
N ILE A 149 -0.28 16.17 -0.05
CA ILE A 149 0.57 15.70 -1.16
C ILE A 149 -0.29 15.25 -2.34
N THR A 150 -1.51 14.79 -2.08
CA THR A 150 -2.45 14.32 -3.12
C THR A 150 -3.20 15.46 -3.84
N GLY A 151 -2.91 16.73 -3.51
CA GLY A 151 -3.43 17.92 -4.18
C GLY A 151 -4.38 18.79 -3.32
N PRO A 152 -4.46 20.11 -3.56
CA PRO A 152 -5.14 21.07 -2.69
C PRO A 152 -6.68 21.14 -2.78
N ASP A 153 -7.37 20.24 -3.48
CA ASP A 153 -8.83 20.32 -3.70
C ASP A 153 -9.59 19.01 -3.39
N ILE A 154 -9.29 18.37 -2.26
CA ILE A 154 -10.28 17.53 -1.59
C ILE A 154 -10.81 18.33 -0.41
N SER A 155 -11.62 19.33 -0.71
CA SER A 155 -12.49 19.98 0.27
C SER A 155 -13.47 18.92 0.78
N ILE A 156 -13.13 18.33 1.93
CA ILE A 156 -14.05 17.55 2.75
C ILE A 156 -15.15 18.52 3.21
N PRO A 157 -16.42 18.32 2.86
CA PRO A 157 -17.53 19.06 3.48
C PRO A 157 -17.69 18.71 4.96
#